data_AF-A0A968HNV8-F1
#
_entry.id   AF-A0A968HNV8-F1
#
_cell.length_a   1.000
_cell.length_b   1.000
_cell.length_c   1.000
_cell.angle_alpha   90.00
_cell.angle_beta   90.00
_cell.angle_gamma   90.00
#
_symmetry.space_group_name_H-M   'P 1'
#
loop_
_entity.id
_entity.type
_entity.pdbx_description
1 polymer ?
#
loop_
_entity_poly.entity_id
_entity_poly.type
_entity_poly.pdbx_seq_one_letter_code
_entity_poly.pdbx_strand_id
1 'polypeptide(L)'
;MIGTRLGDLNLNGTLDAADLAIVTAALGQTNVGYLGGDLNGDGVVDSTDIDIVTGVINPCSAAASCPGDANGDNAVNLADFTILLGNFGTATGGGASAGDFNNDGVVNLADFTILLGAFGQPCP
;
A
#
# COMPACT_ATOMS: atom_id res chain seq x y z
N MET A 1 -18.11 14.48 -11.60
CA MET A 1 -17.06 13.80 -10.83
C MET A 1 -17.57 12.40 -10.56
N ILE A 2 -16.95 11.39 -11.16
CA ILE A 2 -17.30 9.98 -10.90
C ILE A 2 -16.76 9.67 -9.50
N GLY A 3 -17.66 9.66 -8.51
CA GLY A 3 -17.36 9.53 -7.09
C GLY A 3 -17.13 8.07 -6.68
N THR A 4 -16.29 7.36 -7.41
CA THR A 4 -15.93 5.98 -7.09
C THR A 4 -15.06 5.97 -5.85
N ARG A 5 -15.50 5.27 -4.80
CA ARG A 5 -14.76 5.12 -3.54
C ARG A 5 -13.84 3.91 -3.66
N LEU A 6 -12.72 3.89 -2.93
CA LEU A 6 -11.91 2.66 -2.82
C LEU A 6 -12.81 1.49 -2.36
N GLY A 7 -12.64 0.33 -2.98
CA GLY A 7 -13.49 -0.86 -2.84
C GLY A 7 -14.76 -0.89 -3.71
N ASP A 8 -15.15 0.19 -4.41
CA ASP A 8 -16.30 0.21 -5.34
C ASP A 8 -15.91 -0.44 -6.68
N LEU A 9 -16.28 -1.70 -6.86
CA LEU A 9 -15.86 -2.57 -7.97
C LEU A 9 -16.85 -2.56 -9.12
N ASN A 10 -18.13 -2.28 -8.84
CA ASN A 10 -19.16 -2.16 -9.86
C ASN A 10 -19.35 -0.72 -10.37
N LEU A 11 -18.60 0.24 -9.81
CA LEU A 11 -18.57 1.66 -10.15
C LEU A 11 -19.92 2.35 -9.95
N ASN A 12 -20.73 1.90 -9.00
CA ASN A 12 -22.04 2.48 -8.69
C ASN A 12 -21.95 3.67 -7.72
N GLY A 13 -20.76 3.99 -7.20
CA GLY A 13 -20.50 5.08 -6.27
C GLY A 13 -20.74 4.73 -4.80
N THR A 14 -21.06 3.48 -4.48
CA THR A 14 -21.38 3.02 -3.12
C THR A 14 -20.68 1.71 -2.82
N LEU A 15 -19.93 1.65 -1.72
CA LEU A 15 -19.39 0.39 -1.21
C LEU A 15 -20.51 -0.41 -0.53
N ASP A 16 -20.93 -1.50 -1.15
CA ASP A 16 -22.04 -2.32 -0.65
C ASP A 16 -21.84 -3.83 -0.91
N ALA A 17 -22.90 -4.61 -0.68
CA ALA A 17 -22.85 -6.06 -0.83
C ALA A 17 -22.58 -6.52 -2.28
N ALA A 18 -22.83 -5.67 -3.28
CA ALA A 18 -22.53 -5.99 -4.67
C ALA A 18 -21.02 -5.92 -4.93
N ASP A 19 -20.27 -5.03 -4.26
CA ASP A 19 -18.80 -5.01 -4.35
C ASP A 19 -18.19 -6.22 -3.64
N LEU A 20 -18.73 -6.54 -2.46
CA LEU A 20 -18.30 -7.73 -1.72
C LEU A 20 -18.56 -9.00 -2.52
N ALA A 21 -19.68 -9.07 -3.27
CA ALA A 21 -19.97 -10.19 -4.14
C ALA A 21 -18.93 -10.35 -5.27
N ILE A 22 -18.35 -9.26 -5.77
CA ILE A 22 -17.30 -9.31 -6.82
C ILE A 22 -16.02 -9.92 -6.25
N VAL A 23 -15.55 -9.45 -5.08
CA VAL A 23 -14.35 -10.01 -4.43
C VAL A 23 -14.58 -11.46 -4.02
N THR A 24 -15.72 -11.76 -3.40
CA THR A 24 -16.01 -13.11 -2.91
C THR A 24 -16.13 -14.12 -4.06
N ALA A 25 -16.65 -13.69 -5.23
CA ALA A 25 -16.69 -14.51 -6.43
C ALA A 25 -15.31 -14.76 -7.05
N ALA A 26 -14.32 -13.92 -6.71
CA ALA A 26 -12.96 -14.01 -7.21
C ALA A 26 -11.98 -14.70 -6.26
N LEU A 27 -12.42 -15.13 -5.06
CA LEU A 27 -11.55 -15.79 -4.07
C LEU A 27 -10.73 -16.94 -4.67
N GLY A 28 -9.43 -16.89 -4.45
CA GLY A 28 -8.46 -17.86 -4.95
C GLY A 28 -8.06 -17.68 -6.42
N GLN A 29 -8.56 -16.65 -7.10
CA GLN A 29 -8.01 -16.25 -8.40
C GLN A 29 -6.61 -15.67 -8.22
N THR A 30 -5.75 -15.88 -9.21
CA THR A 30 -4.37 -15.39 -9.25
C THR A 30 -4.11 -14.67 -10.56
N ASN A 31 -3.11 -13.77 -10.58
CA ASN A 31 -2.80 -12.90 -11.71
C ASN A 31 -4.00 -12.06 -12.19
N VAL A 32 -4.86 -11.66 -11.27
CA VAL A 32 -5.92 -10.66 -11.50
C VAL A 32 -5.47 -9.32 -10.95
N GLY A 33 -6.16 -8.23 -11.30
CA GLY A 33 -5.90 -6.90 -10.74
C GLY A 33 -7.15 -6.37 -10.04
N TYR A 34 -7.15 -5.08 -9.71
CA TYR A 34 -8.22 -4.41 -8.95
C TYR A 34 -9.65 -4.81 -9.33
N LEU A 35 -10.03 -4.68 -10.62
CA LEU A 35 -11.38 -5.03 -11.08
C LEU A 35 -11.69 -6.54 -11.05
N GLY A 36 -10.67 -7.37 -10.94
CA GLY A 36 -10.77 -8.81 -10.73
C GLY A 36 -10.83 -9.22 -9.27
N GLY A 37 -10.89 -8.26 -8.33
CA GLY A 37 -11.01 -8.52 -6.90
C GLY A 37 -9.69 -8.51 -6.12
N ASP A 38 -8.55 -8.36 -6.78
CA ASP A 38 -7.24 -8.14 -6.14
C ASP A 38 -7.07 -6.63 -5.89
N LEU A 39 -7.60 -6.20 -4.76
CA LEU A 39 -7.66 -4.80 -4.37
C LEU A 39 -6.37 -4.32 -3.73
N ASN A 40 -5.56 -5.24 -3.20
CA ASN A 40 -4.30 -4.94 -2.54
C ASN A 40 -3.08 -5.02 -3.49
N GLY A 41 -3.28 -5.56 -4.70
CA GLY A 41 -2.29 -5.68 -5.77
C GLY A 41 -1.24 -6.77 -5.57
N ASP A 42 -1.48 -7.76 -4.71
CA ASP A 42 -0.51 -8.83 -4.40
C ASP A 42 -0.57 -10.00 -5.41
N GLY A 43 -1.49 -9.93 -6.38
CA GLY A 43 -1.66 -10.89 -7.45
C GLY A 43 -2.49 -12.11 -7.07
N VAL A 44 -3.09 -12.14 -5.88
CA VAL A 44 -4.08 -13.13 -5.45
C VAL A 44 -5.33 -12.46 -4.90
N VAL A 45 -6.47 -13.16 -4.91
CA VAL A 45 -7.69 -12.68 -4.24
C VAL A 45 -7.92 -13.49 -2.97
N ASP A 46 -7.79 -12.86 -1.82
CA ASP A 46 -7.90 -13.50 -0.51
C ASP A 46 -8.69 -12.68 0.53
N SER A 47 -8.57 -13.02 1.82
CA SER A 47 -9.27 -12.33 2.89
C SER A 47 -8.87 -10.85 3.02
N THR A 48 -7.66 -10.49 2.59
CA THR A 48 -7.16 -9.12 2.58
C THR A 48 -8.00 -8.25 1.65
N ASP A 49 -8.40 -8.76 0.49
CA ASP A 49 -9.27 -8.03 -0.44
C ASP A 49 -10.69 -7.84 0.11
N ILE A 50 -11.18 -8.82 0.87
CA ILE A 50 -12.46 -8.70 1.57
C ILE A 50 -12.39 -7.60 2.63
N ASP A 51 -11.29 -7.55 3.38
CA ASP A 51 -11.07 -6.54 4.41
C ASP A 51 -10.99 -5.13 3.80
N ILE A 52 -10.52 -4.99 2.55
CA ILE A 52 -10.53 -3.74 1.78
C ILE A 52 -11.95 -3.33 1.41
N VAL A 53 -12.78 -4.24 0.88
CA VAL A 53 -14.19 -3.93 0.55
C VAL A 53 -15.04 -3.64 1.78
N THR A 54 -14.69 -4.21 2.93
CA THR A 54 -15.41 -3.95 4.18
C THR A 54 -14.90 -2.71 4.92
N GLY A 55 -13.85 -2.05 4.40
CA GLY A 55 -13.24 -0.86 4.99
C GLY A 55 -12.52 -1.15 6.31
N VAL A 56 -12.15 -2.41 6.55
CA VAL A 56 -11.42 -2.87 7.74
C VAL A 56 -9.92 -2.61 7.57
N ILE A 57 -9.41 -2.64 6.33
CA ILE A 57 -8.03 -2.27 6.00
C ILE A 57 -7.99 -1.40 4.74
N ASN A 58 -6.95 -0.57 4.62
CA ASN A 58 -6.68 0.22 3.42
C ASN A 58 -5.90 -0.65 2.41
N PRO A 59 -6.17 -0.61 1.10
CA PRO A 59 -5.37 -1.33 0.09
C PRO A 59 -3.87 -1.02 0.18
N CYS A 60 -3.51 0.19 0.63
CA CYS A 60 -2.15 0.58 0.92
C CYS A 60 -1.47 -0.18 2.10
N SER A 61 -2.23 -0.91 2.92
CA SER A 61 -1.68 -1.71 4.03
C SER A 61 -1.08 -3.04 3.58
N ALA A 62 -1.37 -3.49 2.35
CA ALA A 62 -0.54 -4.49 1.71
C ALA A 62 0.74 -3.80 1.28
N ALA A 63 1.90 -4.37 1.60
CA ALA A 63 3.23 -3.84 1.35
C ALA A 63 3.59 -3.65 -0.15
N ALA A 64 2.60 -3.55 -1.05
CA ALA A 64 2.74 -3.26 -2.45
C ALA A 64 2.74 -1.74 -2.68
N SER A 65 3.95 -1.18 -2.68
CA SER A 65 4.33 0.06 -3.38
C SER A 65 3.93 1.42 -2.79
N CYS A 66 4.24 1.67 -1.50
CA CYS A 66 4.55 3.03 -1.06
C CYS A 66 6.03 3.20 -0.67
N PRO A 67 6.95 3.28 -1.65
CA PRO A 67 8.36 3.49 -1.36
C PRO A 67 8.54 4.81 -0.61
N GLY A 68 9.12 4.76 0.59
CA GLY A 68 9.32 5.94 1.41
C GLY A 68 8.36 6.11 2.58
N ASP A 69 7.31 5.29 2.70
CA ASP A 69 6.44 5.24 3.89
C ASP A 69 7.07 4.32 4.94
N ALA A 70 7.78 4.92 5.89
CA ALA A 70 8.51 4.19 6.93
C ALA A 70 7.65 3.91 8.16
N ASN A 71 6.61 4.71 8.40
CA ASN A 71 5.75 4.55 9.58
C ASN A 71 4.45 3.77 9.29
N GLY A 72 4.16 3.48 8.02
CA GLY A 72 2.97 2.76 7.58
C GLY A 72 1.68 3.57 7.72
N ASP A 73 1.76 4.91 7.70
CA ASP A 73 0.60 5.80 7.82
C ASP A 73 -0.08 6.11 6.48
N ASN A 74 0.42 5.51 5.38
CA ASN A 74 -0.04 5.69 4.02
C ASN A 74 0.20 7.10 3.45
N ALA A 75 1.18 7.84 3.98
CA ALA A 75 1.59 9.12 3.45
C ALA A 75 3.11 9.33 3.54
N VAL A 76 3.79 9.47 2.41
CA VAL A 76 5.23 9.77 2.42
C VAL A 76 5.46 11.25 2.76
N ASN A 77 5.90 11.51 3.99
CA ASN A 77 5.97 12.86 4.53
C ASN A 77 7.17 13.08 5.48
N LEU A 78 7.13 14.16 6.26
CA LEU A 78 8.21 14.52 7.19
C LEU A 78 8.39 13.48 8.31
N ALA A 79 7.35 12.74 8.68
CA ALA A 79 7.41 11.66 9.64
C ALA A 79 8.36 10.55 9.16
N ASP A 80 8.23 10.12 7.91
CA ASP A 80 9.09 9.09 7.31
C ASP A 80 10.52 9.57 7.15
N PHE A 81 10.68 10.84 6.74
CA PHE A 81 11.99 11.45 6.63
C PHE A 81 12.71 11.49 7.99
N THR A 82 11.96 11.69 9.08
CA THR A 82 12.51 11.67 10.44
C THR A 82 13.01 10.28 10.82
N ILE A 83 12.32 9.21 10.39
CA ILE A 83 12.76 7.82 10.59
C ILE A 83 14.05 7.55 9.82
N LEU A 84 14.11 7.94 8.54
CA LEU A 84 15.31 7.79 7.72
C LEU A 84 16.50 8.54 8.34
N LEU A 85 16.32 9.79 8.76
CA LEU A 85 17.40 10.57 9.39
C LEU A 85 17.86 9.98 10.71
N GLY A 86 16.95 9.40 11.49
CA GLY A 86 17.27 8.74 12.75
C GLY A 86 18.23 7.56 12.59
N ASN A 87 18.20 6.91 11.42
CA ASN A 87 19.01 5.72 11.11
C ASN A 87 20.09 5.97 10.05
N PHE A 88 20.26 7.20 9.57
CA PHE A 88 21.14 7.50 8.44
C PHE A 88 22.60 7.10 8.70
N GLY A 89 23.20 6.37 7.76
CA GLY A 89 24.56 5.85 7.84
C GLY A 89 24.70 4.59 8.70
N THR A 90 23.60 4.01 9.18
CA THR A 90 23.61 2.78 9.97
C THR A 90 23.24 1.56 9.12
N ALA A 91 23.83 0.42 9.46
CA ALA A 91 23.35 -0.87 8.95
C ALA A 91 22.08 -1.26 9.71
N THR A 92 21.11 -1.85 9.01
CA THR A 92 19.82 -2.23 9.59
C THR A 92 19.32 -3.56 9.01
N GLY A 93 18.54 -4.28 9.81
CA GLY A 93 17.72 -5.41 9.35
C GLY A 93 16.22 -5.10 9.36
N GLY A 94 15.84 -3.85 9.66
CA GLY A 94 14.44 -3.42 9.80
C GLY A 94 13.76 -3.01 8.49
N GLY A 95 14.49 -3.03 7.36
CA GLY A 95 13.97 -2.64 6.04
C GLY A 95 13.33 -1.25 6.05
N ALA A 96 12.22 -1.08 5.33
CA ALA A 96 11.53 0.20 5.16
C ALA A 96 11.17 0.88 6.50
N SER A 97 10.80 0.11 7.53
CA SER A 97 10.46 0.65 8.86
C SER A 97 11.65 1.31 9.58
N ALA A 98 12.88 0.99 9.16
CA ALA A 98 14.10 1.65 9.61
C ALA A 98 14.58 2.73 8.63
N GLY A 99 13.88 2.96 7.52
CA GLY A 99 14.29 3.85 6.44
C GLY A 99 15.22 3.22 5.40
N ASP A 100 15.37 1.89 5.38
CA ASP A 100 16.04 1.13 4.31
C ASP A 100 15.00 0.69 3.27
N PHE A 101 14.73 1.54 2.29
CA PHE A 101 13.65 1.36 1.33
C PHE A 101 14.05 0.50 0.14
N ASN A 102 15.35 0.33 -0.12
CA ASN A 102 15.84 -0.58 -1.15
C ASN A 102 16.20 -1.98 -0.61
N ASN A 103 16.12 -2.19 0.72
CA ASN A 103 16.50 -3.40 1.43
C ASN A 103 17.94 -3.83 1.17
N ASP A 104 18.87 -2.88 1.03
CA ASP A 104 20.31 -3.15 0.86
C ASP A 104 21.04 -3.36 2.20
N GLY A 105 20.33 -3.18 3.31
CA GLY A 105 20.82 -3.36 4.67
C GLY A 105 21.51 -2.12 5.23
N VAL A 106 21.51 -0.98 4.54
CA VAL A 106 22.15 0.26 4.99
C VAL A 106 21.29 1.48 4.65
N VAL A 107 20.89 2.24 5.66
CA VAL A 107 20.13 3.49 5.43
C VAL A 107 21.06 4.57 4.91
N ASN A 108 20.91 4.97 3.64
CA ASN A 108 21.82 5.89 2.97
C ASN A 108 21.12 6.82 1.95
N LEU A 109 21.92 7.46 1.08
CA LEU A 109 21.41 8.42 0.09
C LEU A 109 20.49 7.77 -0.96
N ALA A 110 20.66 6.47 -1.23
CA ALA A 110 19.78 5.71 -2.10
C ALA A 110 18.35 5.68 -1.54
N ASP A 111 18.19 5.39 -0.24
CA ASP A 111 16.89 5.42 0.44
C ASP A 111 16.28 6.82 0.47
N PHE A 112 17.12 7.83 0.70
CA PHE A 112 16.65 9.21 0.65
C PHE A 112 16.10 9.57 -0.74
N THR A 113 16.72 9.06 -1.80
CA THR A 113 16.24 9.27 -3.18
C THR A 113 14.91 8.57 -3.43
N ILE A 114 14.70 7.39 -2.83
CA ILE A 114 13.41 6.68 -2.89
C ILE A 114 12.32 7.47 -2.18
N LEU A 115 12.58 7.94 -0.95
CA LEU A 115 11.63 8.76 -0.19
C LEU A 115 11.27 10.05 -0.93
N LEU A 116 12.26 10.75 -1.49
CA LEU A 116 12.00 11.96 -2.28
C LEU A 116 11.19 11.68 -3.54
N GLY A 117 11.33 10.50 -4.14
CA GLY A 117 10.55 10.09 -5.31
C GLY A 117 9.05 10.00 -5.04
N ALA A 118 8.66 9.75 -3.78
CA ALA A 118 7.27 9.62 -3.36
C ALA A 118 6.80 10.75 -2.44
N PHE A 119 7.65 11.73 -2.10
CA PHE A 119 7.33 12.74 -1.09
C PHE A 119 6.07 13.57 -1.43
N GLY A 120 5.17 13.68 -0.45
CA GLY A 120 3.90 14.38 -0.59
C GLY A 120 2.88 13.66 -1.48
N GLN A 121 3.18 12.44 -1.94
CA GLN A 121 2.19 11.58 -2.57
C GLN A 121 1.42 10.82 -1.49
N PRO A 122 0.07 10.81 -1.55
CA PRO A 122 -0.68 9.80 -0.82
C PRO A 122 -0.31 8.44 -1.41
N CYS A 123 -0.15 7.45 -0.55
CA CYS A 123 0.06 6.11 -1.01
C CYS A 123 -1.26 5.58 -1.67
N PRO A 124 -1.19 4.82 -2.78
CA PRO A 124 -2.36 4.38 -3.55
C PRO A 124 -3.39 3.55 -2.76
#